data_AF-W2GQQ0-F1
#
_entry.id   AF-W2GQQ0-F1
#
_cell.length_a   1.000
_cell.length_b   1.000
_cell.length_c   1.000
_cell.angle_alpha   90.00
_cell.angle_beta   90.00
_cell.angle_gamma   90.00
#
_symmetry.space_group_name_H-M   'P 1'
#
loop_
_entity.id
_entity.type
_entity.pdbx_description
1 polymer ?
#
loop_
_entity_poly.entity_id
_entity_poly.type
_entity_poly.pdbx_seq_one_letter_code
_entity_poly.pdbx_strand_id
1 'polypeptide(L)'
;MYIKLHVSSEALKAGMISRETIRKSVNHLVQAEARGMKPNPPPQQFEEIINLRKGLRTSETAFWGFNLSRMRARHDMFGYIKRYGPPQLFVTVSPDSAGTYSIAFTAGELSRRTIEEGNTHLLPNQADRKRIASEYPMQSALYFERVMTVIIEVLLGWDQKMHEPTKGGGIFGIVGAYGAAAKTQQSGDLHGHFGV
;
A
#
# COMPACT_ATOMS: atom_id res chain seq x y z
N MET A 1 -14.02 15.67 12.02
CA MET A 1 -13.97 14.24 12.38
C MET A 1 -12.91 14.07 13.46
N TYR A 2 -13.29 13.91 14.73
CA TYR A 2 -12.34 13.64 15.81
C TYR A 2 -12.11 12.13 15.87
N ILE A 3 -10.92 11.68 15.46
CA ILE A 3 -10.52 10.28 15.66
C ILE A 3 -10.08 10.17 17.13
N LYS A 4 -10.95 9.61 17.97
CA LYS A 4 -10.62 9.27 19.35
C LYS A 4 -9.75 8.02 19.32
N LEU A 5 -8.43 8.20 19.21
CA LEU A 5 -7.48 7.10 19.31
C LEU A 5 -7.48 6.60 20.76
N HIS A 6 -7.98 5.39 20.98
CA HIS A 6 -7.91 4.72 22.28
C HIS A 6 -6.49 4.22 22.47
N VAL A 7 -5.62 5.06 23.03
CA VAL A 7 -4.24 4.70 23.36
C VAL A 7 -4.27 3.82 24.60
N SER A 8 -3.78 2.57 24.50
CA SER A 8 -3.73 1.68 25.66
C SER A 8 -2.77 2.25 26.73
N SER A 9 -2.98 1.90 28.00
CA SER A 9 -2.13 2.36 29.10
C SER A 9 -0.68 1.88 28.92
N GLU A 10 -0.48 0.76 28.24
CA GLU A 10 0.82 0.23 27.82
C GLU A 10 1.49 1.10 26.75
N ALA A 11 0.73 1.67 25.81
CA ALA A 11 1.25 2.59 24.80
C ALA A 11 1.64 3.95 25.39
N LEU A 12 0.99 4.41 26.47
CA LEU A 12 1.41 5.60 27.22
C LEU A 12 2.73 5.35 27.98
N LYS A 13 2.88 4.16 28.58
CA LYS A 13 4.13 3.74 29.23
C LYS A 13 5.28 3.59 28.23
N ALA A 14 4.99 3.17 27.00
CA ALA A 14 5.97 3.07 25.92
C ALA A 14 6.68 4.39 25.60
N GLY A 15 5.96 5.53 25.72
CA GLY A 15 6.54 6.86 25.55
C GLY A 15 7.56 7.25 26.63
N MET A 16 7.62 6.51 27.73
CA MET A 16 8.57 6.70 28.84
C MET A 16 9.79 5.78 28.72
N ILE A 17 9.82 4.88 27.73
CA ILE A 17 10.92 3.92 27.55
C ILE A 17 12.10 4.63 26.88
N SER A 18 13.27 4.56 27.49
CA SER A 18 14.47 5.17 26.93
C SER A 18 14.84 4.55 25.57
N ARG A 19 15.34 5.39 24.66
CA ARG A 19 15.88 4.95 23.35
C ARG A 19 16.92 3.85 23.49
N GLU A 20 17.72 3.89 24.55
CA GLU A 20 18.77 2.89 24.82
C GLU A 20 18.17 1.53 25.15
N THR A 21 17.12 1.49 25.98
CA THR A 21 16.38 0.28 26.32
C THR A 21 15.75 -0.36 25.08
N ILE A 22 15.18 0.46 24.18
CA ILE A 22 14.64 0.00 22.89
C ILE A 22 15.74 -0.64 22.04
N ARG A 23 16.89 0.03 21.86
CA ARG A 23 18.03 -0.53 21.09
C ARG A 23 18.53 -1.85 21.66
N LYS A 24 18.68 -1.95 22.98
CA LYS A 24 19.12 -3.18 23.66
C LYS A 24 18.13 -4.33 23.43
N SER A 25 16.83 -4.06 23.52
CA SER A 25 15.78 -5.07 23.27
C SER A 25 15.77 -5.57 21.82
N VAL A 26 15.95 -4.68 20.84
CA VAL A 26 16.04 -5.04 19.42
C VAL A 26 17.28 -5.88 19.15
N ASN A 27 18.44 -5.48 19.68
CA ASN A 27 19.68 -6.24 19.54
C ASN A 27 19.57 -7.63 20.16
N HIS A 28 18.92 -7.77 21.31
CA HIS A 28 18.67 -9.08 21.95
C HIS A 28 17.85 -10.01 21.04
N LEU A 29 16.78 -9.48 20.44
CA LEU A 29 15.94 -10.25 19.51
C LEU A 29 16.68 -10.63 18.22
N VAL A 30 17.42 -9.68 17.62
CA VAL A 30 18.17 -9.89 16.38
C VAL A 30 19.32 -10.89 16.59
N GLN A 31 20.01 -10.85 17.73
CA GLN A 31 21.09 -11.80 18.02
C GLN A 31 20.58 -13.22 18.25
N ALA A 32 19.39 -13.39 18.84
CA ALA A 32 18.77 -14.71 18.99
C ALA A 32 18.36 -15.28 17.62
N GLU A 33 17.73 -14.45 16.78
CA GLU A 33 17.30 -14.81 15.42
C GLU A 33 18.48 -15.15 14.51
N ALA A 34 19.57 -14.36 14.56
CA ALA A 34 20.81 -14.61 13.81
C ALA A 34 21.52 -15.91 14.19
N ARG A 35 21.28 -16.43 15.40
CA ARG A 35 21.84 -17.70 15.88
C ARG A 35 20.87 -18.88 15.70
N GLY A 36 19.70 -18.68 15.11
CA GLY A 36 18.66 -19.72 14.95
C GLY A 36 18.12 -20.26 16.28
N MET A 37 18.36 -19.56 17.40
CA MET A 37 17.97 -20.00 18.74
C MET A 37 16.72 -19.23 19.21
N LYS A 38 15.85 -19.89 19.99
CA LYS A 38 14.82 -19.17 20.73
C LYS A 38 15.50 -18.18 21.68
N PRO A 39 15.10 -16.89 21.69
CA PRO A 39 15.67 -15.93 22.61
C PRO A 39 15.45 -16.39 24.05
N ASN A 40 16.48 -16.26 24.89
CA ASN A 40 16.32 -16.38 26.34
C ASN A 40 15.21 -15.43 26.83
N PRO A 41 14.47 -15.81 27.90
CA PRO A 41 13.40 -14.98 28.42
C PRO A 41 13.91 -13.54 28.62
N PRO A 42 13.21 -12.56 28.03
CA PRO A 42 13.60 -11.17 28.15
C PRO A 42 13.65 -10.73 29.62
N PRO A 43 14.62 -9.90 30.04
CA PRO A 43 14.49 -9.11 31.24
C PRO A 43 13.12 -8.43 31.32
N GLN A 44 12.55 -8.26 32.50
CA GLN A 44 11.18 -7.75 32.69
C GLN A 44 10.92 -6.42 31.94
N GLN A 45 11.93 -5.55 31.84
CA GLN A 45 11.86 -4.30 31.05
C GLN A 45 11.71 -4.51 29.52
N PHE A 46 12.09 -5.66 28.98
CA PHE A 46 11.92 -6.00 27.57
C PHE A 46 10.57 -6.68 27.30
N GLU A 47 9.94 -7.33 28.29
CA GLU A 47 8.60 -7.90 28.13
C GLU A 47 7.56 -6.86 27.75
N GLU A 48 7.63 -5.67 28.38
CA GLU A 48 6.75 -4.54 28.06
C GLU A 48 6.92 -4.07 26.61
N ILE A 49 8.17 -3.95 26.14
CA ILE A 49 8.50 -3.59 24.75
C ILE A 49 8.02 -4.66 23.76
N ILE A 50 8.19 -5.93 24.11
CA ILE A 50 7.76 -7.06 23.29
C ILE A 50 6.23 -7.11 23.20
N ASN A 51 5.52 -6.88 24.30
CA ASN A 51 4.06 -6.86 24.33
C ASN A 51 3.50 -5.65 23.55
N LEU A 52 4.13 -4.48 23.68
CA LEU A 52 3.83 -3.33 22.83
C LEU A 52 4.00 -3.67 21.34
N ARG A 53 5.14 -4.27 20.97
CA ARG A 53 5.41 -4.67 19.59
C ARG A 53 4.40 -5.69 19.08
N LYS A 54 3.97 -6.64 19.91
CA LYS A 54 2.91 -7.61 19.58
C LYS A 54 1.58 -6.89 19.31
N GLY A 55 1.22 -5.88 20.11
CA GLY A 55 0.04 -5.05 19.89
C GLY A 55 0.06 -4.30 18.55
N LEU A 56 1.24 -3.81 18.15
CA LEU A 56 1.42 -3.12 16.86
C LEU A 56 1.28 -4.05 15.65
N ARG A 57 1.59 -5.35 15.78
CA ARG A 57 1.48 -6.31 14.66
C ARG A 57 0.08 -6.36 14.06
N THR A 58 -0.96 -6.23 14.88
CA THR A 58 -2.35 -6.23 14.43
C THR A 58 -2.67 -5.01 13.55
N SER A 59 -2.13 -3.83 13.89
CA SER A 59 -2.26 -2.65 13.03
C SER A 59 -1.39 -2.75 11.78
N GLU A 60 -0.20 -3.35 11.86
CA GLU A 60 0.72 -3.51 10.72
C GLU A 60 0.21 -4.52 9.67
N THR A 61 -0.63 -5.49 10.05
CA THR A 61 -1.31 -6.36 9.06
C THR A 61 -2.48 -5.67 8.38
N ALA A 62 -3.15 -4.75 9.08
CA ALA A 62 -4.30 -4.00 8.56
C ALA A 62 -3.91 -2.81 7.70
N PHE A 63 -2.73 -2.22 7.91
CA PHE A 63 -2.28 -1.04 7.19
C PHE A 63 -1.43 -1.39 5.97
N TRP A 64 -1.79 -0.82 4.82
CA TRP A 64 -1.09 -1.01 3.57
C TRP A 64 0.34 -0.45 3.63
N GLY A 65 1.30 -1.16 3.03
CA GLY A 65 2.71 -0.71 2.99
C GLY A 65 3.58 -1.17 4.16
N PHE A 66 3.03 -1.86 5.16
CA PHE A 66 3.83 -2.54 6.19
C PHE A 66 4.36 -3.90 5.72
N ASN A 67 5.41 -4.39 6.39
CA ASN A 67 5.99 -5.70 6.07
C ASN A 67 5.01 -6.85 6.33
N LEU A 68 4.18 -6.74 7.37
CA LEU A 68 3.19 -7.76 7.72
C LEU A 68 2.03 -7.83 6.73
N SER A 69 1.51 -6.69 6.27
CA SER A 69 0.50 -6.68 5.20
C SER A 69 1.06 -7.26 3.88
N ARG A 70 2.32 -6.96 3.53
CA ARG A 70 3.02 -7.61 2.40
C ARG A 70 3.20 -9.13 2.58
N MET A 71 3.51 -9.59 3.80
CA MET A 71 3.63 -11.03 4.08
C MET A 71 2.30 -11.74 3.91
N ARG A 72 1.21 -11.17 4.42
CA ARG A 72 -0.15 -11.70 4.24
C ARG A 72 -0.52 -11.81 2.76
N ALA A 73 -0.35 -10.73 2.00
CA ALA A 73 -0.64 -10.74 0.56
C ALA A 73 0.16 -11.80 -0.21
N ARG A 74 1.42 -12.06 0.17
CA ARG A 74 2.21 -13.16 -0.39
C ARG A 74 1.65 -14.53 -0.04
N HIS A 75 1.24 -14.76 1.21
CA HIS A 75 0.60 -16.02 1.60
C HIS A 75 -0.71 -16.26 0.85
N ASP A 76 -1.53 -15.22 0.67
CA ASP A 76 -2.77 -15.30 -0.12
C ASP A 76 -2.46 -15.67 -1.58
N MET A 77 -1.43 -15.05 -2.18
CA MET A 77 -0.97 -15.39 -3.53
C MET A 77 -0.50 -16.85 -3.66
N PHE A 78 0.26 -17.37 -2.68
CA PHE A 78 0.62 -18.79 -2.70
C PHE A 78 -0.59 -19.72 -2.54
N GLY A 79 -1.60 -19.30 -1.76
CA GLY A 79 -2.89 -19.98 -1.66
C GLY A 79 -3.60 -20.05 -3.01
N TYR A 80 -3.62 -18.94 -3.76
CA TYR A 80 -4.17 -18.91 -5.12
C TYR A 80 -3.39 -19.81 -6.07
N ILE A 81 -2.06 -19.78 -6.03
CA ILE A 81 -1.24 -20.65 -6.89
C ILE A 81 -1.52 -22.12 -6.61
N LYS A 82 -1.67 -22.51 -5.34
CA LYS A 82 -2.00 -23.88 -4.96
C LYS A 82 -3.40 -24.30 -5.43
N ARG A 83 -4.36 -23.37 -5.45
CA ARG A 83 -5.77 -23.65 -5.79
C ARG A 83 -6.04 -23.60 -7.30
N TYR A 84 -5.50 -22.60 -7.98
CA TYR A 84 -5.81 -22.27 -9.38
C TYR A 84 -4.65 -22.58 -10.34
N GLY A 85 -3.46 -22.90 -9.82
CA GLY A 85 -2.25 -23.05 -10.62
C GLY A 85 -1.47 -21.72 -10.75
N PRO A 86 -0.35 -21.72 -11.48
CA PRO A 86 0.42 -20.51 -11.71
C PRO A 86 -0.40 -19.44 -12.47
N PRO A 87 -0.08 -18.14 -12.29
CA PRO A 87 -0.74 -17.07 -13.05
C PRO A 87 -0.59 -17.31 -14.56
N GLN A 88 -1.67 -17.16 -15.30
CA GLN A 88 -1.70 -17.23 -16.76
C GLN A 88 -1.31 -15.90 -17.39
N LEU A 89 -1.56 -14.80 -16.68
CA LEU A 89 -1.21 -13.45 -17.12
C LEU A 89 -0.45 -12.71 -16.02
N PHE A 90 0.60 -12.00 -16.42
CA PHE A 90 1.34 -11.08 -15.57
C PHE A 90 1.25 -9.66 -16.14
N VAL A 91 0.57 -8.76 -15.44
CA VAL A 91 0.36 -7.37 -15.89
C VAL A 91 1.11 -6.41 -14.97
N THR A 92 1.83 -5.46 -15.56
CA THR A 92 2.40 -4.33 -14.83
C THR A 92 1.70 -3.05 -15.27
N VAL A 93 1.18 -2.30 -14.30
CA VAL A 93 0.46 -1.05 -14.54
C VAL A 93 1.22 0.08 -13.85
N SER A 94 1.78 0.98 -14.66
CA SER A 94 2.61 2.10 -14.20
C SER A 94 2.01 3.43 -14.67
N PRO A 95 0.98 3.95 -13.99
CA PRO A 95 0.41 5.23 -14.36
C PRO A 95 1.42 6.35 -14.12
N ASP A 96 1.69 7.14 -15.17
CA ASP A 96 2.58 8.30 -15.09
C ASP A 96 1.84 9.49 -14.44
N SER A 97 2.39 10.00 -13.33
CA SER A 97 1.84 11.17 -12.63
C SER A 97 2.03 12.47 -13.42
N ALA A 98 3.08 12.57 -14.24
CA ALA A 98 3.32 13.71 -15.13
C ALA A 98 2.55 13.59 -16.46
N GLY A 99 2.05 12.40 -16.78
CA GLY A 99 1.28 12.11 -17.99
C GLY A 99 -0.20 12.48 -17.91
N THR A 100 -0.68 12.94 -16.74
CA THR A 100 -2.10 13.22 -16.50
C THR A 100 -2.35 14.64 -15.98
N TYR A 101 -3.49 15.23 -16.36
CA TYR A 101 -3.99 16.47 -15.77
C TYR A 101 -4.84 16.24 -14.52
N SER A 102 -5.24 14.98 -14.25
CA SER A 102 -6.14 14.65 -13.15
C SER A 102 -5.59 15.08 -11.79
N ILE A 103 -4.28 14.92 -11.56
CA ILE A 103 -3.64 15.31 -10.30
C ILE A 103 -3.71 16.82 -10.11
N ALA A 104 -3.32 17.61 -11.12
CA ALA A 104 -3.40 19.07 -11.09
C ALA A 104 -4.83 19.57 -10.88
N PHE A 105 -5.80 18.94 -11.55
CA PHE A 105 -7.20 19.27 -11.36
C PHE A 105 -7.69 18.99 -9.94
N THR A 106 -7.42 17.79 -9.40
CA THR A 106 -7.84 17.43 -8.05
C THR A 106 -7.07 18.16 -6.94
N ALA A 107 -5.87 18.66 -7.23
CA ALA A 107 -5.09 19.49 -6.33
C ALA A 107 -5.58 20.96 -6.31
N GLY A 108 -6.43 21.37 -7.26
CA GLY A 108 -6.87 22.76 -7.40
C GLY A 108 -5.90 23.67 -8.17
N GLU A 109 -4.82 23.11 -8.71
CA GLU A 109 -3.80 23.80 -9.53
C GLU A 109 -4.26 24.01 -10.99
N LEU A 110 -5.31 23.31 -11.41
CA LEU A 110 -5.91 23.44 -12.74
C LEU A 110 -7.42 23.65 -12.62
N SER A 111 -7.92 24.73 -13.20
CA SER A 111 -9.35 25.04 -13.16
C SER A 111 -10.15 24.16 -14.12
N ARG A 112 -11.40 23.84 -13.75
CA ARG A 112 -12.36 23.14 -14.63
C ARG A 112 -12.55 23.88 -15.95
N ARG A 113 -12.70 25.20 -15.87
CA ARG A 113 -12.92 26.07 -17.02
C ARG A 113 -11.81 25.93 -18.06
N THR A 114 -10.55 25.91 -17.61
CA THR A 114 -9.39 25.71 -18.49
C THR A 114 -9.44 24.40 -19.27
N ILE A 115 -9.91 23.32 -18.63
CA ILE A 115 -10.08 22.01 -19.26
C ILE A 115 -11.22 22.03 -20.27
N GLU A 116 -12.38 22.58 -19.88
CA GLU A 116 -13.59 22.64 -20.71
C GLU A 116 -13.40 23.51 -21.96
N GLU A 117 -12.66 24.62 -21.82
CA GLU A 117 -12.32 25.51 -22.94
C GLU A 117 -11.21 24.94 -23.84
N GLY A 118 -10.56 23.84 -23.44
CA GLY A 118 -9.45 23.25 -24.20
C GLY A 118 -8.26 24.20 -24.36
N ASN A 119 -8.08 25.15 -23.45
CA ASN A 119 -7.09 26.21 -23.57
C ASN A 119 -5.69 25.70 -23.24
N THR A 120 -4.99 25.22 -24.27
CA THR A 120 -3.66 24.60 -24.14
C THR A 120 -2.58 25.52 -23.61
N HIS A 121 -2.74 26.85 -23.75
CA HIS A 121 -1.79 27.83 -23.21
C HIS A 121 -1.85 27.95 -21.68
N LEU A 122 -2.99 27.61 -21.08
CA LEU A 122 -3.19 27.62 -19.64
C LEU A 122 -3.03 26.23 -19.01
N LEU A 123 -2.81 25.20 -19.82
CA LEU A 123 -2.55 23.84 -19.31
C LEU A 123 -1.11 23.76 -18.77
N PRO A 124 -0.91 23.16 -17.58
CA PRO A 124 0.43 22.96 -17.04
C PRO A 124 1.23 22.04 -17.97
N ASN A 125 2.48 22.40 -18.25
CA ASN A 125 3.36 21.57 -19.06
C ASN A 125 3.82 20.33 -18.25
N GLN A 126 4.61 19.44 -18.85
CA GLN A 126 5.04 18.21 -18.17
C GLN A 126 5.87 18.49 -16.90
N ALA A 127 6.73 19.50 -16.91
CA ALA A 127 7.54 19.86 -15.75
C ALA A 127 6.66 20.40 -14.61
N ASP A 128 5.68 21.24 -14.92
CA ASP A 128 4.70 21.74 -13.96
C ASP A 128 3.91 20.59 -13.33
N ARG A 129 3.44 19.64 -14.15
CA ARG A 129 2.68 18.48 -13.64
C ARG A 129 3.53 17.58 -12.75
N LYS A 130 4.81 17.38 -13.09
CA LYS A 130 5.74 16.62 -12.24
C LYS A 130 5.98 17.32 -10.90
N ARG A 131 6.14 18.66 -10.91
CA ARG A 131 6.24 19.47 -9.69
C ARG A 131 4.97 19.36 -8.84
N ILE A 132 3.80 19.53 -9.44
CA ILE A 132 2.51 19.40 -8.76
C ILE A 132 2.35 17.98 -8.16
N ALA A 133 2.66 16.92 -8.91
CA ALA A 133 2.57 15.55 -8.40
C ALA A 133 3.49 15.29 -7.19
N SER A 134 4.64 15.95 -7.15
CA SER A 134 5.57 15.94 -6.01
C SER A 134 5.04 16.72 -4.79
N GLU A 135 4.36 17.85 -5.00
CA GLU A 135 3.79 18.69 -3.94
C GLU A 135 2.53 18.08 -3.32
N TYR A 136 1.77 17.31 -4.11
CA TYR A 136 0.49 16.72 -3.72
C TYR A 136 0.51 15.18 -3.76
N PRO A 137 1.36 14.51 -2.94
CA PRO A 137 1.54 13.04 -2.98
C PRO A 137 0.26 12.26 -2.66
N MET A 138 -0.66 12.83 -1.88
CA MET A 138 -1.96 12.24 -1.60
C MET A 138 -2.81 12.13 -2.89
N GLN A 139 -2.86 13.20 -3.69
CA GLN A 139 -3.60 13.19 -4.96
C GLN A 139 -2.98 12.22 -5.96
N SER A 140 -1.66 12.10 -5.97
CA SER A 140 -0.93 11.08 -6.75
C SER A 140 -1.33 9.65 -6.33
N ALA A 141 -1.48 9.40 -5.04
CA ALA A 141 -1.93 8.11 -4.52
C ALA A 141 -3.39 7.80 -4.89
N LEU A 142 -4.30 8.78 -4.79
CA LEU A 142 -5.70 8.63 -5.23
C LEU A 142 -5.82 8.41 -6.73
N TYR A 143 -5.00 9.09 -7.53
CA TYR A 143 -4.94 8.85 -8.97
C TYR A 143 -4.52 7.41 -9.26
N PHE A 144 -3.46 6.92 -8.62
CA PHE A 144 -3.03 5.53 -8.73
C PHE A 144 -4.15 4.55 -8.33
N GLU A 145 -4.81 4.78 -7.19
CA GLU A 145 -5.93 3.95 -6.72
C GLU A 145 -7.05 3.88 -7.75
N ARG A 146 -7.48 5.02 -8.31
CA ARG A 146 -8.51 5.07 -9.35
C ARG A 146 -8.12 4.28 -10.59
N VAL A 147 -6.86 4.38 -11.03
CA VAL A 147 -6.37 3.57 -12.16
C VAL A 147 -6.43 2.09 -11.81
N MET A 148 -5.98 1.67 -10.61
CA MET A 148 -6.06 0.27 -10.19
C MET A 148 -7.51 -0.24 -10.11
N THR A 149 -8.45 0.57 -9.61
CA THR A 149 -9.88 0.22 -9.59
C THR A 149 -10.39 -0.05 -11.00
N VAL A 150 -10.05 0.79 -12.00
CA VAL A 150 -10.44 0.54 -13.39
C VAL A 150 -9.82 -0.76 -13.92
N ILE A 151 -8.55 -1.03 -13.62
CA ILE A 151 -7.91 -2.30 -14.02
C ILE A 151 -8.66 -3.50 -13.41
N ILE A 152 -9.02 -3.44 -12.13
CA ILE A 152 -9.66 -4.56 -11.44
C ILE A 152 -11.12 -4.73 -11.85
N GLU A 153 -11.91 -3.67 -11.76
CA GLU A 153 -13.35 -3.74 -11.99
C GLU A 153 -13.71 -3.88 -13.47
N VAL A 154 -12.94 -3.24 -14.37
CA VAL A 154 -13.25 -3.23 -15.81
C VAL A 154 -12.42 -4.23 -16.58
N LEU A 155 -11.08 -4.21 -16.46
CA LEU A 155 -10.24 -5.09 -17.29
C LEU A 155 -10.27 -6.53 -16.78
N LEU A 156 -10.15 -6.76 -15.47
CA LEU A 156 -10.29 -8.10 -14.90
C LEU A 156 -11.76 -8.52 -14.76
N GLY A 157 -12.68 -7.54 -14.72
CA GLY A 157 -14.10 -7.81 -14.50
C GLY A 157 -14.36 -8.38 -13.12
N TRP A 158 -13.73 -7.81 -12.08
CA TRP A 158 -13.82 -8.29 -10.70
C TRP A 158 -14.56 -7.32 -9.79
N ASP A 159 -15.60 -7.79 -9.09
CA ASP A 159 -16.32 -7.00 -8.10
C ASP A 159 -15.51 -6.94 -6.79
N GLN A 160 -14.97 -5.76 -6.49
CA GLN A 160 -14.14 -5.56 -5.29
C GLN A 160 -14.94 -5.61 -3.98
N LYS A 161 -16.26 -5.40 -4.01
CA LYS A 161 -17.13 -5.43 -2.83
C LYS A 161 -17.55 -6.85 -2.50
N MET A 162 -17.94 -7.60 -3.54
CA MET A 162 -18.37 -9.00 -3.41
C MET A 162 -17.19 -9.97 -3.39
N HIS A 163 -15.99 -9.51 -3.76
CA HIS A 163 -14.78 -10.33 -3.88
C HIS A 163 -14.97 -11.53 -4.83
N GLU A 164 -15.60 -11.28 -5.97
CA GLU A 164 -15.89 -12.31 -6.96
C GLU A 164 -15.82 -11.79 -8.40
N PRO A 165 -15.72 -12.68 -9.40
CA PRO A 165 -15.77 -12.29 -10.79
C PRO A 165 -17.17 -11.80 -11.16
N THR A 166 -17.25 -10.71 -11.92
CA THR A 166 -18.52 -10.27 -12.51
C THR A 166 -19.04 -11.31 -13.50
N LYS A 167 -20.37 -11.36 -13.67
CA LYS A 167 -21.05 -12.37 -14.53
C LYS A 167 -20.55 -12.39 -15.98
N GLY A 168 -20.16 -11.24 -16.52
CA GLY A 168 -19.63 -11.11 -17.88
C GLY A 168 -18.12 -11.30 -17.99
N GLY A 169 -17.40 -11.35 -16.87
CA GLY A 169 -15.94 -11.24 -16.85
C GLY A 169 -15.44 -9.88 -17.34
N GLY A 170 -14.13 -9.79 -17.52
CA GLY A 170 -13.46 -8.63 -18.11
C GLY A 170 -12.93 -8.91 -19.51
N ILE A 171 -11.94 -8.12 -19.95
CA ILE A 171 -11.33 -8.29 -21.28
C ILE A 171 -10.60 -9.64 -21.43
N PHE A 172 -10.21 -10.24 -20.30
CA PHE A 172 -9.52 -11.54 -20.26
C PHE A 172 -10.49 -12.72 -20.00
N GLY A 173 -11.80 -12.49 -20.05
CA GLY A 173 -12.82 -13.47 -19.69
C GLY A 173 -13.11 -13.49 -18.19
N ILE A 174 -13.56 -14.64 -17.68
CA ILE A 174 -13.89 -14.81 -16.26
C ILE A 174 -12.61 -15.13 -15.48
N VAL A 175 -12.13 -14.14 -14.74
CA VAL A 175 -10.95 -14.26 -13.88
C VAL A 175 -11.28 -15.08 -12.63
N GLY A 176 -10.61 -16.22 -12.41
CA GLY A 176 -10.86 -17.07 -11.23
C GLY A 176 -10.25 -16.54 -9.93
N ALA A 177 -9.10 -15.87 -10.02
CA ALA A 177 -8.44 -15.16 -8.93
C ALA A 177 -7.43 -14.16 -9.50
N TYR A 178 -7.03 -13.19 -8.70
CA TYR A 178 -5.86 -12.37 -9.00
C TYR A 178 -5.13 -12.01 -7.70
N GLY A 179 -3.83 -11.77 -7.80
CA GLY A 179 -3.02 -11.17 -6.74
C GLY A 179 -2.36 -9.89 -7.25
N ALA A 180 -2.38 -8.84 -6.44
CA ALA A 180 -1.82 -7.54 -6.80
C ALA A 180 -0.80 -7.06 -5.75
N ALA A 181 0.26 -6.40 -6.22
CA ALA A 181 1.26 -5.76 -5.35
C ALA A 181 1.66 -4.39 -5.92
N ALA A 182 1.52 -3.34 -5.10
CA ALA A 182 1.93 -1.98 -5.45
C ALA A 182 3.29 -1.61 -4.84
N LYS A 183 4.10 -0.85 -5.59
CA LYS A 183 5.41 -0.36 -5.16
C LYS A 183 5.68 1.02 -5.76
N THR A 184 6.56 1.79 -5.13
CA THR A 184 7.13 3.00 -5.73
C THR A 184 8.19 2.63 -6.77
N GLN A 185 8.14 3.26 -7.94
CA GLN A 185 9.20 3.18 -8.96
C GLN A 185 10.30 4.21 -8.70
N GLN A 186 11.38 4.16 -9.49
CA GLN A 186 12.57 4.99 -9.32
C GLN A 186 12.29 6.50 -9.39
N SER A 187 11.25 6.94 -10.12
CA SER A 187 10.80 8.33 -10.18
C SER A 187 9.90 8.76 -9.01
N GLY A 188 9.54 7.85 -8.11
CA GLY A 188 8.65 8.10 -6.98
C GLY A 188 7.18 7.73 -7.22
N ASP A 189 6.77 7.48 -8.47
CA ASP A 189 5.38 7.12 -8.77
C ASP A 189 5.03 5.71 -8.30
N LEU A 190 3.75 5.44 -8.11
CA LEU A 190 3.26 4.10 -7.78
C LEU A 190 3.04 3.29 -9.06
N HIS A 191 3.43 2.01 -9.02
CA HIS A 191 3.06 1.01 -10.01
C HIS A 191 2.53 -0.25 -9.33
N GLY A 192 1.71 -1.02 -10.03
CA GLY A 192 1.13 -2.27 -9.59
C GLY A 192 1.56 -3.44 -10.46
N HIS A 193 1.83 -4.59 -9.86
CA HIS A 193 1.98 -5.86 -10.55
C HIS A 193 0.80 -6.76 -10.22
N PHE A 194 0.25 -7.42 -11.23
CA PHE A 194 -0.86 -8.35 -11.13
C PHE A 194 -0.43 -9.72 -11.65
N GLY A 195 -0.71 -10.77 -10.88
CA GLY A 195 -0.78 -12.14 -11.39
C GLY A 195 -2.24 -12.56 -11.44
N VAL A 196 -2.70 -12.97 -12.62
CA VAL A 196 -4.08 -13.38 -12.91
C VAL A 196 -4.07 -14.84 -13.35
#